data_AF-A0A7S0W3L0-F1
#
_entry.id   AF-A0A7S0W3L0-F1
#
_cell.length_a   1.000
_cell.length_b   1.000
_cell.length_c   1.000
_cell.angle_alpha   90.00
_cell.angle_beta   90.00
_cell.angle_gamma   90.00
#
_symmetry.space_group_name_H-M   'P 1'
#
loop_
_entity.id
_entity.type
_entity.pdbx_description
1 polymer ?
#
loop_
_entity_poly.entity_id
_entity_poly.type
_entity_poly.pdbx_seq_one_letter_code
_entity_poly.pdbx_strand_id
1 'polypeptide(L)'
;RRGERGGGSPTLPAMRNRDAGVLLVSGLAIFLALESGTDFEVKRRWALELRPTLYRNGKYPTEHERVPRPLIEDLDGDGRNEIIVATRDPKLKVLDPQHPVSGEHKGLPPGEMVLRMKAETTLLSQAKVRSGRQVVAMNVGHTLPASVAGRRKVVVVLLQDWTVMCFDHHLKLLWESNPVKAKVSAAHHREATISVTPTKLRPYDQGLVIVGGSMEYDDHRRLHRRKPKKTPAPADDQKGHDAT
;
A
#
# COMPACT_ATOMS: atom_id res chain seq x y z
N ARG A 1 21.91 -13.88 -92.78
CA ARG A 1 21.06 -14.98 -92.25
C ARG A 1 21.34 -15.10 -90.75
N ARG A 2 20.28 -14.99 -89.91
CA ARG A 2 20.13 -15.35 -88.46
C ARG A 2 21.15 -14.78 -87.47
N GLY A 3 20.77 -14.06 -86.41
CA GLY A 3 19.96 -14.50 -85.24
C GLY A 3 20.97 -14.66 -84.08
N GLU A 4 20.83 -14.13 -82.87
CA GLU A 4 19.71 -14.17 -81.93
C GLU A 4 19.83 -13.05 -80.88
N ARG A 5 18.68 -12.56 -80.36
CA ARG A 5 18.61 -11.70 -79.18
C ARG A 5 18.51 -12.60 -77.95
N GLY A 6 19.53 -12.61 -77.09
CA GLY A 6 19.49 -13.25 -75.77
C GLY A 6 19.01 -12.27 -74.71
N GLY A 7 17.93 -12.63 -74.02
CA GLY A 7 17.36 -11.86 -72.91
C GLY A 7 18.27 -11.85 -71.69
N GLY A 8 18.50 -10.65 -71.15
CA GLY A 8 19.14 -10.46 -69.85
C GLY A 8 18.12 -10.55 -68.73
N SER A 9 18.24 -11.57 -67.87
CA SER A 9 17.57 -11.65 -66.58
C SER A 9 17.97 -10.45 -65.70
N PRO A 10 17.06 -9.88 -64.89
CA PRO A 10 17.40 -8.77 -64.01
C PRO A 10 18.33 -9.30 -62.91
N THR A 11 19.62 -9.04 -63.07
CA THR A 11 20.61 -9.18 -62.00
C THR A 11 20.25 -8.20 -60.91
N LEU A 12 19.87 -8.71 -59.74
CA LEU A 12 19.69 -7.89 -58.54
C LEU A 12 20.93 -7.00 -58.39
N PRO A 13 20.76 -5.67 -58.19
CA PRO A 13 21.89 -4.77 -58.11
C PRO A 13 22.81 -5.23 -56.98
N ALA A 14 24.05 -5.57 -57.35
CA ALA A 14 25.07 -6.00 -56.41
C ALA A 14 25.28 -4.89 -55.38
N MET A 15 25.02 -5.20 -54.11
CA MET A 15 25.19 -4.28 -53.01
C MET A 15 26.62 -3.74 -53.03
N ARG A 16 26.79 -2.41 -53.03
CA ARG A 16 28.12 -1.81 -53.01
C ARG A 16 28.77 -2.15 -51.68
N ASN A 17 30.08 -2.41 -51.70
CA ASN A 17 30.85 -2.75 -50.48
C ASN A 17 30.67 -1.73 -49.33
N ARG A 18 30.35 -0.48 -49.67
CA ARG A 18 30.04 0.58 -48.69
C ARG A 18 28.72 0.35 -47.97
N ASP A 19 27.67 -0.06 -48.69
CA ASP A 19 26.34 -0.32 -48.14
C ASP A 19 26.37 -1.57 -47.25
N ALA A 20 27.14 -2.59 -47.67
CA ALA A 20 27.43 -3.77 -46.85
C ALA A 20 28.17 -3.41 -45.55
N GLY A 21 29.16 -2.51 -45.63
CA GLY A 21 29.87 -2.00 -44.46
C GLY A 21 28.95 -1.25 -43.49
N VAL A 22 28.06 -0.40 -44.00
CA VAL A 22 27.08 0.34 -43.17
C VAL A 22 26.08 -0.60 -42.50
N LEU A 23 25.58 -1.61 -43.20
CA LEU A 23 24.68 -2.61 -42.62
C LEU A 23 25.37 -3.44 -41.53
N LEU A 24 26.64 -3.79 -41.72
CA LEU A 24 27.42 -4.56 -40.74
C LEU A 24 27.67 -3.72 -39.48
N VAL A 25 28.06 -2.46 -39.63
CA VAL A 25 28.23 -1.52 -38.50
C VAL A 25 26.91 -1.28 -37.78
N SER A 26 25.80 -1.11 -38.51
CA SER A 26 24.47 -0.90 -37.92
C SER A 26 23.99 -2.15 -37.17
N GLY A 27 24.19 -3.34 -37.74
CA GLY A 27 23.88 -4.61 -37.08
C GLY A 27 24.71 -4.83 -35.81
N LEU A 28 26.00 -4.49 -35.85
CA LEU A 28 26.88 -4.56 -34.68
C LEU A 28 26.46 -3.56 -33.59
N ALA A 29 26.09 -2.33 -33.96
CA ALA A 29 25.60 -1.32 -33.01
C ALA A 29 24.29 -1.75 -32.34
N ILE A 30 23.36 -2.36 -33.09
CA ILE A 30 22.12 -2.90 -32.55
C ILE A 30 22.42 -4.09 -31.63
N PHE A 31 23.30 -5.00 -32.04
CA PHE A 31 23.69 -6.16 -31.23
C PHE A 31 24.29 -5.72 -29.88
N LEU A 32 25.25 -4.79 -29.91
CA LEU A 32 25.86 -4.23 -28.70
C LEU A 32 24.85 -3.47 -27.84
N ALA A 33 23.92 -2.72 -28.46
CA ALA A 33 22.87 -2.02 -27.72
C ALA A 33 21.92 -3.00 -27.00
N LEU A 34 21.58 -4.13 -27.63
CA LEU A 34 20.74 -5.18 -27.05
C LEU A 34 21.47 -5.96 -25.94
N GLU A 35 22.76 -6.26 -26.13
CA GLU A 35 23.59 -6.92 -25.12
C GLU A 35 23.86 -5.99 -23.91
N SER A 36 23.91 -4.67 -24.14
CA SER A 36 23.98 -3.66 -23.09
C SER A 36 22.64 -3.37 -22.40
N GLY A 37 21.58 -4.11 -22.76
CA GLY A 37 20.27 -4.01 -22.12
C GLY A 37 20.45 -4.00 -20.61
N THR A 38 20.07 -2.89 -19.97
CA THR A 38 20.25 -2.71 -18.54
C THR A 38 19.33 -3.68 -17.81
N ASP A 39 19.88 -4.76 -17.26
CA ASP A 39 19.16 -5.60 -16.32
C ASP A 39 18.82 -4.76 -15.08
N PHE A 40 17.53 -4.44 -14.93
CA PHE A 40 17.04 -3.78 -13.74
C PHE A 40 16.80 -4.83 -12.66
N GLU A 41 17.66 -4.85 -11.65
CA GLU A 41 17.46 -5.72 -10.48
C GLU A 41 16.72 -4.96 -9.38
N VAL A 42 15.49 -5.40 -9.05
CA VAL A 42 14.74 -4.87 -7.91
C VAL A 42 15.22 -5.56 -6.64
N LYS A 43 16.08 -4.87 -5.88
CA LYS A 43 16.52 -5.34 -4.56
C LYS A 43 15.65 -4.79 -3.45
N ARG A 44 15.09 -5.67 -2.64
CA ARG A 44 14.44 -5.29 -1.37
C ARG A 44 15.52 -4.71 -0.43
N ARG A 45 15.42 -3.43 -0.13
CA ARG A 45 16.30 -2.77 0.85
C ARG A 45 15.77 -2.84 2.28
N TRP A 46 14.45 -2.85 2.44
CA TRP A 46 13.81 -2.88 3.75
C TRP A 46 12.43 -3.49 3.65
N ALA A 47 11.98 -4.11 4.74
CA ALA A 47 10.62 -4.59 4.91
C ALA A 47 10.18 -4.41 6.36
N LEU A 48 8.90 -4.06 6.54
CA LEU A 48 8.26 -4.11 7.85
C LEU A 48 7.73 -5.53 8.08
N GLU A 49 8.26 -6.21 9.09
CA GLU A 49 7.77 -7.53 9.44
C GLU A 49 6.36 -7.46 10.05
N LEU A 50 5.45 -8.23 9.48
CA LEU A 50 4.10 -8.40 10.00
C LEU A 50 4.11 -9.56 10.99
N ARG A 51 3.60 -9.34 12.21
CA ARG A 51 3.45 -10.41 13.21
C ARG A 51 2.17 -11.21 12.94
N PRO A 52 2.25 -12.48 12.48
CA PRO A 52 1.06 -13.24 12.07
C PRO A 52 0.07 -13.50 13.21
N THR A 53 0.59 -13.58 14.45
CA THR A 53 -0.17 -13.78 15.68
C THR A 53 -1.15 -12.65 16.00
N LEU A 54 -1.04 -11.51 15.31
CA LEU A 54 -1.95 -10.38 15.49
C LEU A 54 -3.19 -10.44 14.59
N TYR A 55 -3.28 -11.41 13.67
CA TYR A 55 -4.42 -11.60 12.77
C TYR A 55 -5.37 -12.65 13.31
N ARG A 56 -6.68 -12.50 13.06
CA ARG A 56 -7.70 -13.49 13.49
C ARG A 56 -7.43 -14.90 12.94
N ASN A 57 -6.85 -14.99 11.74
CA ASN A 57 -6.49 -16.27 11.11
C ASN A 57 -5.06 -16.75 11.47
N GLY A 58 -4.31 -15.99 12.27
CA GLY A 58 -2.94 -16.29 12.67
C GLY A 58 -1.90 -16.29 11.54
N LYS A 59 -2.24 -15.83 10.33
CA LYS A 59 -1.41 -15.98 9.13
C LYS A 59 -1.23 -14.67 8.36
N TYR A 60 -2.32 -14.02 7.94
CA TYR A 60 -2.27 -12.86 7.06
C TYR A 60 -3.46 -11.92 7.30
N PRO A 61 -3.32 -10.60 7.02
CA PRO A 61 -4.43 -9.67 7.17
C PRO A 61 -5.56 -9.97 6.19
N THR A 62 -6.78 -10.11 6.72
CA THR A 62 -7.99 -9.91 5.91
C THR A 62 -8.12 -8.44 5.51
N GLU A 63 -9.02 -8.11 4.59
CA GLU A 63 -9.18 -6.74 4.08
C GLU A 63 -9.43 -5.70 5.19
N HIS A 64 -10.38 -5.96 6.09
CA HIS A 64 -10.70 -5.11 7.25
C HIS A 64 -9.63 -5.14 8.36
N GLU A 65 -8.65 -6.02 8.24
CA GLU A 65 -7.52 -6.14 9.16
C GLU A 65 -6.27 -5.45 8.63
N ARG A 66 -6.29 -4.91 7.40
CA ARG A 66 -5.16 -4.17 6.85
C ARG A 66 -5.01 -2.84 7.60
N VAL A 67 -3.76 -2.46 7.83
CA VAL A 67 -3.40 -1.09 8.21
C VAL A 67 -3.22 -0.27 6.92
N PRO A 68 -3.32 1.07 6.98
CA PRO A 68 -3.12 1.89 5.80
C PRO A 68 -1.69 1.73 5.29
N ARG A 69 -1.50 2.07 4.01
CA ARG A 69 -0.19 2.03 3.37
C ARG A 69 0.78 3.01 4.08
N PRO A 70 2.09 2.71 4.10
CA PRO A 70 3.09 3.67 4.53
C PRO A 70 2.98 5.00 3.76
N LEU A 71 3.29 6.11 4.43
CA LEU A 71 3.43 7.42 3.80
C LEU A 71 4.91 7.79 3.71
N ILE A 72 5.31 8.50 2.66
CA ILE A 72 6.67 8.96 2.43
C ILE A 72 6.62 10.48 2.28
N GLU A 73 7.01 11.19 3.33
CA GLU A 73 6.83 12.65 3.41
C GLU A 73 7.93 13.27 4.27
N ASP A 74 8.40 14.47 3.90
CA ASP A 74 9.20 15.34 4.75
C ASP A 74 8.30 15.97 5.83
N LEU A 75 8.42 15.53 7.08
CA LEU A 75 7.62 15.96 8.21
C LEU A 75 8.16 17.21 8.91
N ASP A 76 9.48 17.30 9.04
CA ASP A 76 10.16 18.33 9.84
C ASP A 76 10.63 19.54 9.01
N GLY A 77 10.56 19.44 7.69
CA GLY A 77 10.87 20.49 6.72
C GLY A 77 12.35 20.56 6.35
N ASP A 78 13.13 19.51 6.61
CA ASP A 78 14.56 19.46 6.31
C ASP A 78 14.88 19.06 4.85
N GLY A 79 13.84 18.79 4.04
CA GLY A 79 13.95 18.37 2.65
C GLY A 79 14.18 16.86 2.45
N ARG A 80 14.14 16.07 3.52
CA ARG A 80 14.38 14.62 3.50
C ARG A 80 13.09 13.91 3.88
N ASN A 81 12.66 12.97 3.06
CA ASN A 81 11.42 12.24 3.35
C ASN A 81 11.63 11.19 4.45
N GLU A 82 10.73 11.17 5.42
CA GLU A 82 10.57 10.06 6.35
C GLU A 82 9.54 9.04 5.84
N ILE A 83 9.61 7.83 6.40
CA ILE A 83 8.59 6.80 6.21
C ILE A 83 7.71 6.73 7.46
N ILE A 84 6.42 7.02 7.31
CA ILE A 84 5.43 6.87 8.37
C ILE A 84 4.71 5.53 8.20
N VAL A 85 4.70 4.72 9.27
CA VAL A 85 4.04 3.41 9.27
C VAL A 85 3.13 3.23 10.48
N ALA A 86 1.92 2.72 10.23
CA ALA A 86 1.03 2.22 11.27
C ALA A 86 1.21 0.71 11.40
N THR A 87 1.13 0.20 12.64
CA THR A 87 1.27 -1.23 12.91
C THR A 87 -0.01 -1.85 13.45
N ARG A 88 -0.11 -3.18 13.37
CA ARG A 88 -1.25 -3.93 13.92
C ARG A 88 -1.30 -3.92 15.45
N ASP A 89 -0.14 -3.85 16.09
CA ASP A 89 -0.06 -3.38 17.46
C ASP A 89 -0.27 -1.85 17.40
N PRO A 90 -1.35 -1.26 17.97
CA PRO A 90 -1.77 0.13 17.74
C PRO A 90 -0.67 1.15 18.04
N LYS A 91 0.18 1.38 17.05
CA LYS A 91 1.34 2.25 17.12
C LYS A 91 1.57 2.89 15.77
N LEU A 92 2.19 4.06 15.84
CA LEU A 92 2.63 4.85 14.71
C LEU A 92 4.13 5.06 14.84
N LYS A 93 4.87 4.91 13.75
CA LYS A 93 6.33 5.04 13.72
C LYS A 93 6.76 5.95 12.58
N VAL A 94 7.79 6.74 12.82
CA VAL A 94 8.50 7.53 11.81
C VAL A 94 9.90 6.96 11.67
N LEU A 95 10.26 6.57 10.45
CA LEU A 95 11.54 5.95 10.11
C LEU A 95 12.33 6.87 9.17
N ASP A 96 13.63 6.97 9.40
CA ASP A 96 14.58 7.72 8.59
C ASP A 96 15.31 6.77 7.64
N PRO A 97 15.06 6.87 6.32
CA PRO A 97 15.72 6.05 5.31
C PRO A 97 17.16 6.50 5.00
N GLN A 98 17.56 7.71 5.36
CA GLN A 98 18.84 8.30 4.94
C GLN A 98 19.98 8.00 5.89
N HIS A 99 19.68 7.79 7.16
CA HIS A 99 20.65 7.38 8.17
C HIS A 99 20.28 5.98 8.68
N PRO A 100 20.36 4.93 7.84
CA PRO A 100 20.13 3.57 8.30
C PRO A 100 21.13 3.25 9.42
N VAL A 101 20.73 2.38 10.34
CA VAL A 101 21.62 1.93 11.42
C VAL A 101 22.73 1.10 10.80
N SER A 102 23.91 1.70 10.63
CA SER A 102 25.10 1.04 10.13
C SER A 102 25.60 0.03 11.14
N GLY A 103 25.37 -1.25 10.87
CA GLY A 103 25.90 -2.35 11.66
C GLY A 103 25.54 -3.67 11.00
N GLU A 104 26.45 -4.64 11.03
CA GLU A 104 26.12 -6.03 10.73
C GLU A 104 25.05 -6.50 11.72
N HIS A 105 23.78 -6.31 11.37
CA HIS A 105 22.69 -6.92 12.11
C HIS A 105 22.74 -8.42 11.80
N LYS A 106 23.32 -9.19 12.72
CA LYS A 106 23.30 -10.66 12.68
C LYS A 106 21.89 -11.14 12.35
N GLY A 107 21.72 -11.75 11.18
CA GLY A 107 20.44 -12.29 10.71
C GLY A 107 19.71 -11.49 9.63
N LEU A 108 20.22 -10.32 9.20
CA LEU A 108 19.66 -9.63 8.03
C LEU A 108 20.22 -10.22 6.72
N PRO A 109 19.39 -10.41 5.68
CA PRO A 109 19.86 -10.78 4.35
C PRO A 109 20.84 -9.75 3.77
N PRO A 110 21.81 -10.18 2.95
CA PRO A 110 22.74 -9.25 2.29
C PRO A 110 22.01 -8.14 1.53
N GLY A 111 22.37 -6.88 1.81
CA GLY A 111 21.82 -5.71 1.13
C GLY A 111 20.55 -5.12 1.76
N GLU A 112 19.96 -5.77 2.75
CA GLU A 112 18.90 -5.19 3.58
C GLU A 112 19.47 -4.25 4.64
N MET A 113 18.71 -3.20 4.95
CA MET A 113 19.07 -2.17 5.94
C MET A 113 18.02 -2.09 7.04
N VAL A 114 18.47 -1.76 8.24
CA VAL A 114 17.58 -1.39 9.35
C VAL A 114 17.43 0.13 9.32
N LEU A 115 16.19 0.59 9.14
CA LEU A 115 15.89 2.02 9.17
C LEU A 115 15.94 2.53 10.60
N ARG A 116 16.55 3.70 10.79
CA ARG A 116 16.55 4.38 12.09
C ARG A 116 15.14 4.83 12.42
N MET A 117 14.71 4.58 13.65
CA MET A 117 13.44 5.10 14.16
C MET A 117 13.65 6.53 14.68
N LYS A 118 13.00 7.53 14.07
CA LYS A 118 12.99 8.93 14.54
C LYS A 118 12.01 9.11 15.70
N ALA A 119 10.83 8.49 15.61
CA ALA A 119 9.78 8.56 16.63
C ALA A 119 8.87 7.33 16.62
N GLU A 120 8.29 7.00 17.78
CA GLU A 120 7.25 5.99 17.96
C GLU A 120 6.24 6.47 19.01
N THR A 121 4.96 6.24 18.75
CA THR A 121 3.90 6.51 19.73
C THR A 121 2.87 5.39 19.75
N THR A 122 2.21 5.24 20.88
CA THR A 122 1.08 4.31 21.02
C THR A 122 -0.22 5.03 20.68
N LEU A 123 -1.08 4.31 19.98
CA LEU A 123 -2.43 4.74 19.64
C LEU A 123 -3.46 4.16 20.60
N LEU A 124 -3.06 3.52 21.70
CA LEU A 124 -3.99 3.03 22.70
C LEU A 124 -4.65 4.18 23.46
N SER A 125 -5.84 3.94 24.01
CA SER A 125 -6.46 4.87 24.96
C SER A 125 -5.68 4.90 26.28
N GLN A 126 -6.00 5.86 27.16
CA GLN A 126 -5.39 5.93 28.50
C GLN A 126 -5.59 4.64 29.32
N ALA A 127 -6.74 3.97 29.14
CA ALA A 127 -7.04 2.67 29.76
C ALA A 127 -6.29 1.49 29.09
N LYS A 128 -5.41 1.75 28.12
CA LYS A 128 -4.63 0.77 27.35
C LYS A 128 -5.49 -0.28 26.64
N VAL A 129 -6.71 0.09 26.25
CA VAL A 129 -7.62 -0.79 25.54
C VAL A 129 -7.29 -0.80 24.06
N ARG A 130 -7.08 -2.00 23.50
CA ARG A 130 -6.75 -2.20 22.07
C ARG A 130 -7.96 -2.19 21.16
N SER A 131 -9.15 -2.54 21.68
CA SER A 131 -10.38 -2.62 20.89
C SER A 131 -10.69 -1.28 20.23
N GLY A 132 -10.94 -1.29 18.92
CA GLY A 132 -11.27 -0.08 18.15
C GLY A 132 -10.09 0.84 17.81
N ARG A 133 -8.88 0.55 18.31
CA ARG A 133 -7.70 1.42 18.14
C ARG A 133 -6.83 1.07 16.93
N GLN A 134 -7.32 0.22 16.03
CA GLN A 134 -6.63 -0.06 14.79
C GLN A 134 -6.74 1.13 13.83
N VAL A 135 -5.63 1.49 13.19
CA VAL A 135 -5.60 2.54 12.17
C VAL A 135 -6.31 2.06 10.91
N VAL A 136 -7.20 2.90 10.39
CA VAL A 136 -7.99 2.66 9.18
C VAL A 136 -7.53 3.57 8.05
N ALA A 137 -7.27 4.84 8.35
CA ALA A 137 -6.68 5.79 7.42
C ALA A 137 -5.61 6.62 8.13
N MET A 138 -4.62 7.06 7.37
CA MET A 138 -3.64 8.04 7.81
C MET A 138 -3.39 9.03 6.68
N ASN A 139 -3.16 10.29 7.02
CA ASN A 139 -2.68 11.27 6.07
C ASN A 139 -1.78 12.30 6.78
N VAL A 140 -0.98 13.00 5.99
CA VAL A 140 -0.06 14.03 6.43
C VAL A 140 -0.41 15.31 5.70
N GLY A 141 -0.26 16.45 6.37
CA GLY A 141 -0.40 17.74 5.69
C GLY A 141 -0.03 18.92 6.57
N HIS A 142 -0.23 20.12 6.03
CA HIS A 142 0.10 21.35 6.72
C HIS A 142 -1.14 21.97 7.37
N THR A 143 -1.02 22.29 8.65
CA THR A 143 -1.97 23.14 9.34
C THR A 143 -1.62 24.62 9.19
N LEU A 144 -0.39 24.96 8.81
CA LEU A 144 0.05 26.35 8.62
C LEU A 144 0.23 26.70 7.13
N PRO A 145 -0.12 27.93 6.71
CA PRO A 145 0.01 28.35 5.32
C PRO A 145 1.48 28.39 4.88
N ALA A 146 1.70 28.30 3.55
CA ALA A 146 3.05 28.23 2.97
C ALA A 146 3.91 29.48 3.23
N SER A 147 3.29 30.61 3.56
CA SER A 147 3.99 31.85 3.94
C SER A 147 4.72 31.75 5.29
N VAL A 148 4.41 30.75 6.12
CA VAL A 148 5.09 30.55 7.40
C VAL A 148 6.39 29.78 7.18
N ALA A 149 7.51 30.46 7.38
CA ALA A 149 8.83 29.85 7.34
C ALA A 149 8.97 28.76 8.42
N GLY A 150 9.59 27.64 8.06
CA GLY A 150 9.79 26.51 8.98
C GLY A 150 8.50 25.76 9.36
N ARG A 151 7.43 25.89 8.58
CA ARG A 151 6.20 25.11 8.80
C ARG A 151 6.51 23.62 8.73
N ARG A 152 5.97 22.86 9.69
CA ARG A 152 6.08 21.39 9.75
C ARG A 152 4.77 20.76 9.31
N LYS A 153 4.80 19.48 8.97
CA LYS A 153 3.59 18.71 8.71
C LYS A 153 3.09 18.07 10.00
N VAL A 154 1.79 17.82 10.05
CA VAL A 154 1.15 17.01 11.09
C VAL A 154 0.76 15.66 10.51
N VAL A 155 0.74 14.64 11.36
CA VAL A 155 0.26 13.31 11.01
C VAL A 155 -1.13 13.13 11.62
N VAL A 156 -2.12 12.83 10.79
CA VAL A 156 -3.49 12.58 11.24
C VAL A 156 -3.85 11.13 10.98
N VAL A 157 -4.42 10.47 11.98
CA VAL A 157 -4.89 9.08 11.89
C VAL A 157 -6.37 8.99 12.25
N LEU A 158 -7.08 8.14 11.51
CA LEU A 158 -8.44 7.70 11.82
C LEU A 158 -8.37 6.26 12.30
N LEU A 159 -8.96 6.01 13.46
CA LEU A 159 -9.06 4.69 14.07
C LEU A 159 -10.41 4.04 13.76
N GLN A 160 -10.48 2.72 13.99
CA GLN A 160 -11.68 1.92 13.73
C GLN A 160 -12.91 2.41 14.52
N ASP A 161 -12.71 2.90 15.74
CA ASP A 161 -13.77 3.48 16.59
C ASP A 161 -14.14 4.93 16.24
N TRP A 162 -13.76 5.42 15.06
CA TRP A 162 -13.93 6.81 14.59
C TRP A 162 -13.10 7.86 15.32
N THR A 163 -12.23 7.46 16.24
CA THR A 163 -11.32 8.40 16.88
C THR A 163 -10.35 8.96 15.85
N VAL A 164 -10.29 10.28 15.75
CA VAL A 164 -9.31 11.04 14.98
C VAL A 164 -8.25 11.55 15.93
N MET A 165 -6.98 11.28 15.62
CA MET A 165 -5.84 11.79 16.38
C MET A 165 -4.93 12.59 15.47
N CYS A 166 -4.41 13.70 15.97
CA CYS A 166 -3.46 14.55 15.27
C CYS A 166 -2.16 14.64 16.05
N PHE A 167 -1.04 14.42 15.37
CA PHE A 167 0.30 14.41 15.94
C PHE A 167 1.20 15.42 15.24
N ASP A 168 2.18 15.94 15.97
CA ASP A 168 3.28 16.67 15.34
C ASP A 168 4.30 15.71 14.66
N HIS A 169 5.29 16.30 13.98
CA HIS A 169 6.42 15.60 13.37
C HIS A 169 7.26 14.71 14.31
N HIS A 170 7.16 14.88 15.64
CA HIS A 170 7.81 14.00 16.63
C HIS A 170 6.85 12.93 17.18
N LEU A 171 5.67 12.78 16.56
CA LEU A 171 4.58 11.91 17.03
C LEU A 171 4.06 12.26 18.44
N LYS A 172 4.19 13.53 18.86
CA LYS A 172 3.52 14.04 20.06
C LYS A 172 2.06 14.33 19.74
N LEU A 173 1.15 13.79 20.54
CA LEU A 173 -0.29 14.02 20.38
C LEU A 173 -0.61 15.52 20.57
N LEU A 174 -1.18 16.14 19.55
CA LEU A 174 -1.68 17.51 19.59
C LEU A 174 -3.12 17.54 20.10
N TRP A 175 -3.97 16.65 19.57
CA TRP A 175 -5.35 16.47 20.01
C TRP A 175 -5.92 15.12 19.57
N GLU A 176 -6.98 14.70 20.27
CA GLU A 176 -7.78 13.51 19.99
C GLU A 176 -9.26 13.90 20.04
N SER A 177 -10.06 13.41 19.09
CA SER A 177 -11.50 13.65 19.04
C SER A 177 -12.23 12.43 18.49
N ASN A 178 -13.37 12.09 19.10
CA ASN A 178 -14.26 11.07 18.58
C ASN A 178 -15.64 11.69 18.28
N PRO A 179 -15.98 11.91 17.00
CA PRO A 179 -17.26 12.50 16.62
C PRO A 179 -18.43 11.52 16.79
N VAL A 180 -18.17 10.21 16.86
CA VAL A 180 -19.21 9.17 16.98
C VAL A 180 -19.36 8.76 18.44
N LYS A 181 -20.42 9.25 19.08
CA LYS A 181 -20.70 8.94 20.50
C LYS A 181 -21.24 7.53 20.74
N ALA A 182 -21.64 6.80 19.69
CA ALA A 182 -22.21 5.47 19.77
C ALA A 182 -21.13 4.39 19.57
N LYS A 183 -21.20 3.31 20.35
CA LYS A 183 -20.35 2.13 20.11
C LYS A 183 -20.79 1.46 18.83
N VAL A 184 -19.95 1.53 17.80
CA VAL A 184 -20.15 0.76 16.57
C VAL A 184 -19.55 -0.62 16.78
N SER A 185 -20.37 -1.60 17.15
CA SER A 185 -19.96 -3.01 17.19
C SER A 185 -20.27 -3.72 15.88
N ALA A 186 -19.43 -4.68 15.48
CA ALA A 186 -19.64 -5.53 14.31
C ALA A 186 -19.74 -4.78 12.97
N ALA A 187 -19.05 -3.65 12.85
CA ALA A 187 -18.82 -2.97 11.58
C ALA A 187 -17.32 -2.77 11.34
N HIS A 188 -16.95 -2.71 10.07
CA HIS A 188 -15.62 -2.35 9.63
C HIS A 188 -15.68 -1.24 8.60
N HIS A 189 -14.62 -0.45 8.52
CA HIS A 189 -14.52 0.58 7.49
C HIS A 189 -14.28 -0.08 6.15
N ARG A 190 -15.09 0.30 5.16
CA ARG A 190 -14.90 -0.10 3.76
C ARG A 190 -14.00 0.89 3.05
N GLU A 191 -14.22 2.18 3.30
CA GLU A 191 -13.47 3.29 2.72
C GLU A 191 -13.26 4.35 3.80
N ALA A 192 -12.09 4.99 3.79
CA ALA A 192 -11.77 6.09 4.68
C ALA A 192 -10.78 7.04 4.02
N THR A 193 -10.96 8.33 4.26
CA THR A 193 -10.11 9.39 3.73
C THR A 193 -9.91 10.49 4.77
N ILE A 194 -8.74 11.12 4.71
CA ILE A 194 -8.36 12.24 5.57
C ILE A 194 -7.76 13.30 4.66
N SER A 195 -8.11 14.57 4.86
CA SER A 195 -7.48 15.71 4.21
C SER A 195 -7.09 16.74 5.25
N VAL A 196 -5.87 17.27 5.15
CA VAL A 196 -5.29 18.24 6.09
C VAL A 196 -4.91 19.48 5.31
N THR A 197 -5.51 20.62 5.65
CA THR A 197 -5.32 21.89 4.93
C THR A 197 -5.05 23.03 5.89
N PRO A 198 -4.35 24.09 5.48
CA PRO A 198 -4.13 25.28 6.30
C PRO A 198 -5.33 26.25 6.32
N THR A 199 -6.51 25.79 5.90
CA THR A 199 -7.74 26.59 5.85
C THR A 199 -8.28 26.81 7.25
N LYS A 200 -8.62 28.06 7.59
CA LYS A 200 -9.20 28.44 8.89
C LYS A 200 -10.69 28.61 8.75
N LEU A 201 -11.47 28.05 9.68
CA LEU A 201 -12.93 28.23 9.71
C LEU A 201 -13.34 29.31 10.71
N ARG A 202 -12.57 29.45 11.79
CA ARG A 202 -12.80 30.40 12.87
C ARG A 202 -11.55 31.23 13.14
N PRO A 203 -11.69 32.40 13.78
CA PRO A 203 -10.55 33.10 14.37
C PRO A 203 -9.75 32.15 15.27
N TYR A 204 -8.41 32.25 15.22
CA TYR A 204 -7.45 31.43 15.97
C TYR A 204 -7.32 29.96 15.55
N ASP A 205 -8.08 29.47 14.56
CA ASP A 205 -7.78 28.18 13.96
C ASP A 205 -6.39 28.20 13.33
N GLN A 206 -5.70 27.06 13.41
CA GLN A 206 -4.44 26.86 12.69
C GLN A 206 -4.74 26.38 11.27
N GLY A 207 -5.51 25.30 11.14
CA GLY A 207 -5.97 24.72 9.88
C GLY A 207 -7.19 23.82 10.05
N LEU A 208 -7.52 23.04 9.02
CA LEU A 208 -8.70 22.20 8.93
C LEU A 208 -8.29 20.75 8.63
N VAL A 209 -8.85 19.82 9.41
CA VAL A 209 -8.79 18.38 9.16
C VAL A 209 -10.19 17.90 8.78
N ILE A 210 -10.31 17.30 7.59
CA ILE A 210 -11.54 16.70 7.09
C ILE A 210 -11.36 15.19 7.09
N VAL A 211 -12.31 14.47 7.67
CA VAL A 211 -12.32 13.01 7.69
C VAL A 211 -13.63 12.51 7.11
N GLY A 212 -13.53 11.56 6.19
CA GLY A 212 -14.68 10.89 5.58
C GLY A 212 -14.49 9.38 5.63
N GLY A 213 -15.58 8.63 5.72
CA GLY A 213 -15.51 7.18 5.70
C GLY A 213 -16.88 6.54 5.53
N SER A 214 -16.84 5.27 5.11
CA SER A 214 -17.99 4.40 4.94
C SER A 214 -17.75 3.11 5.74
N MET A 215 -18.80 2.60 6.39
CA MET A 215 -18.74 1.36 7.15
C MET A 215 -19.68 0.32 6.57
N GLU A 216 -19.29 -0.94 6.71
CA GLU A 216 -20.11 -2.12 6.39
C GLU A 216 -20.28 -2.97 7.64
N TYR A 217 -21.50 -3.46 7.87
CA TYR A 217 -21.81 -4.35 8.98
C TYR A 217 -21.59 -5.81 8.59
N ASP A 218 -21.05 -6.60 9.51
CA ASP A 218 -20.69 -8.01 9.26
C ASP A 218 -21.91 -8.90 8.88
N ASP A 219 -23.15 -8.48 9.21
CA ASP A 219 -24.37 -9.29 9.09
C ASP A 219 -25.02 -9.32 7.69
N HIS A 220 -24.64 -8.45 6.74
CA HIS A 220 -25.26 -8.46 5.40
C HIS A 220 -24.80 -9.61 4.50
N ARG A 221 -23.72 -10.32 4.87
CA ARG A 221 -23.19 -11.43 4.07
C ARG A 221 -23.86 -12.78 4.33
N ARG A 222 -24.62 -12.92 5.44
CA ARG A 222 -25.33 -14.16 5.79
C ARG A 222 -26.71 -14.29 5.14
N LEU A 223 -27.36 -13.18 4.78
CA LEU A 223 -28.72 -13.21 4.23
C LEU A 223 -28.78 -13.61 2.75
N HIS A 224 -27.70 -13.43 1.98
CA HIS A 224 -27.65 -13.79 0.55
C HIS A 224 -27.05 -15.17 0.25
N ARG A 225 -26.49 -15.87 1.25
CA ARG A 225 -26.07 -17.26 1.06
C ARG A 225 -27.30 -18.16 1.24
N ARG A 226 -28.11 -18.28 0.19
CA ARG A 226 -29.13 -19.34 0.08
C ARG A 226 -28.45 -20.67 0.42
N LYS A 227 -28.87 -21.31 1.52
CA LYS A 227 -28.46 -22.68 1.81
C LYS A 227 -28.86 -23.53 0.60
N PRO A 228 -27.98 -24.39 0.05
CA PRO A 228 -28.41 -25.34 -0.96
C PRO A 228 -29.57 -26.16 -0.37
N LYS A 229 -30.69 -26.17 -1.08
CA LYS A 229 -31.88 -26.93 -0.70
C LYS A 229 -31.44 -28.39 -0.63
N LYS A 230 -31.42 -28.99 0.56
CA LYS A 230 -31.23 -30.44 0.70
C LYS A 230 -32.37 -31.11 -0.08
N THR A 231 -32.04 -31.76 -1.18
CA THR A 231 -32.96 -32.68 -1.86
C THR A 231 -33.25 -33.81 -0.88
N PRO A 232 -34.52 -34.09 -0.51
CA PRO A 232 -34.83 -35.27 0.28
C PRO A 232 -34.47 -36.51 -0.54
N ALA A 233 -33.84 -37.50 0.10
CA ALA A 233 -33.56 -38.80 -0.50
C ALA A 233 -34.88 -39.47 -0.93
N PRO A 234 -34.89 -40.26 -2.02
CA PRO A 234 -36.08 -41.02 -2.40
C PRO A 234 -36.45 -41.99 -1.28
N ALA A 235 -37.74 -42.04 -0.94
CA ALA A 235 -38.28 -43.05 -0.04
C ALA A 235 -38.23 -44.41 -0.73
N ASP A 236 -37.61 -45.40 -0.08
CA ASP A 236 -37.66 -46.80 -0.47
C ASP A 236 -39.11 -47.31 -0.37
N ASP A 237 -39.64 -47.71 -1.51
CA ASP A 237 -40.99 -48.25 -1.68
C ASP A 237 -40.93 -49.78 -1.48
N GLN A 238 -41.00 -50.24 -0.23
CA GLN A 238 -41.20 -51.67 0.06
C GLN A 238 -42.70 -52.02 0.03
N LYS A 239 -43.19 -52.40 -1.15
CA LYS A 239 -44.43 -53.15 -1.32
C LYS A 239 -44.19 -54.64 -1.11
N GLY A 240 -45.02 -55.23 -0.27
CA GLY A 240 -44.91 -56.62 0.18
C GLY A 240 -45.19 -57.70 -0.86
N HIS A 241 -44.70 -58.87 -0.54
CA HIS A 241 -45.20 -60.17 -0.97
C HIS A 241 -45.51 -60.96 0.29
N ASP A 242 -46.77 -61.35 0.48
CA ASP A 242 -47.16 -62.72 0.82
C ASP A 242 -48.67 -62.83 1.01
N ALA A 243 -49.31 -63.57 0.11
CA ALA A 243 -50.60 -64.22 0.30
C ALA A 243 -50.70 -65.38 -0.70
N THR A 244 -50.31 -66.58 -0.26
CA THR A 244 -51.03 -67.88 -0.32
C THR A 244 -50.07 -69.01 -0.02
#